data_AF-A0A2D8EV03-F1
#
_entry.id   AF-A0A2D8EV03-F1
#
_cell.length_a   1.000
_cell.length_b   1.000
_cell.length_c   1.000
_cell.angle_alpha   90.00
_cell.angle_beta   90.00
_cell.angle_gamma   90.00
#
_symmetry.space_group_name_H-M   'P 1'
#
loop_
_entity.id
_entity.type
_entity.pdbx_description
1 polymer ?
#
loop_
_entity_poly.entity_id
_entity_poly.type
_entity_poly.pdbx_seq_one_letter_code
_entity_poly.pdbx_strand_id
1 'polypeptide(L)'
;METDSTHLLFIDSDIDFASESIFKMIAAKKDVISVPYPLKNLDWKTAWEKIQTGKIKNEHDLQYKALYQYPLKLPNEQDITIENGVIEVTHSPTGCMLIKREVIEKMIKAYPEKEIIQKTIINGKMTNRPFFYNLFDTDFDPVKKSYLGEDFAFCKRWRDIGGKCHALVTEKITHVGEHQYRASFWDELSKTS
;
A
#
# COMPACT_ATOMS: atom_id res chain seq x y z
N MET A 1 -17.84 3.07 13.16
CA MET A 1 -18.90 3.90 13.76
C MET A 1 -19.76 3.11 14.74
N GLU A 2 -20.18 1.89 14.41
CA GLU A 2 -21.06 1.07 15.26
C GLU A 2 -20.36 0.27 16.38
N THR A 3 -19.03 0.27 16.39
CA THR A 3 -18.19 -0.36 17.43
C THR A 3 -17.38 0.69 18.18
N ASP A 4 -16.75 0.30 19.30
CA ASP A 4 -15.82 1.13 20.07
C ASP A 4 -14.36 1.06 19.57
N SER A 5 -14.10 0.35 18.47
CA SER A 5 -12.74 0.18 17.91
C SER A 5 -12.13 1.52 17.48
N THR A 6 -10.91 1.84 17.91
CA THR A 6 -10.28 3.14 17.60
C THR A 6 -9.61 3.19 16.23
N HIS A 7 -9.37 2.03 15.61
CA HIS A 7 -8.69 1.91 14.32
C HIS A 7 -9.43 0.94 13.41
N LEU A 8 -9.24 1.13 12.11
CA LEU A 8 -9.54 0.18 11.04
C LEU A 8 -8.21 -0.40 10.56
N LEU A 9 -8.08 -1.73 10.54
CA LEU A 9 -6.92 -2.44 10.04
C LEU A 9 -7.29 -3.17 8.76
N PHE A 10 -6.63 -2.83 7.66
CA PHE A 10 -6.64 -3.59 6.42
C PHE A 10 -5.50 -4.59 6.40
N ILE A 11 -5.82 -5.84 6.06
CA ILE A 11 -4.90 -6.94 5.82
C ILE A 11 -5.42 -7.70 4.61
N ASP A 12 -4.66 -7.74 3.53
CA ASP A 12 -5.01 -8.57 2.37
C ASP A 12 -4.83 -10.06 2.72
N SER A 13 -5.62 -10.93 2.10
CA SER A 13 -5.61 -12.37 2.42
C SER A 13 -4.32 -13.09 1.98
N ASP A 14 -3.45 -12.42 1.24
CA ASP A 14 -2.18 -12.92 0.73
C ASP A 14 -0.98 -12.13 1.30
N ILE A 15 -1.18 -11.46 2.43
CA ILE A 15 -0.11 -10.78 3.17
C ILE A 15 0.26 -11.59 4.40
N ASP A 16 1.54 -11.95 4.50
CA ASP A 16 2.15 -12.55 5.68
C ASP A 16 3.02 -11.51 6.41
N PHE A 17 2.78 -11.36 7.71
CA PHE A 17 3.34 -10.28 8.53
C PHE A 17 3.48 -10.71 10.00
N ALA A 18 4.44 -10.10 10.69
CA ALA A 18 4.57 -10.25 12.13
C ALA A 18 3.52 -9.38 12.87
N SER A 19 2.84 -9.96 13.86
CA SER A 19 1.82 -9.24 14.64
C SER A 19 2.37 -8.00 15.36
N GLU A 20 3.65 -8.04 15.74
CA GLU A 20 4.43 -6.98 16.35
C GLU A 20 4.44 -5.71 15.48
N SER A 21 4.41 -5.87 14.15
CA SER A 21 4.32 -4.76 13.20
C SER A 21 3.06 -3.92 13.44
N ILE A 22 1.93 -4.56 13.76
CA ILE A 22 0.67 -3.85 14.06
C ILE A 22 0.79 -3.04 15.35
N PHE A 23 1.39 -3.63 16.39
CA PHE A 23 1.61 -2.92 17.65
C PHE A 23 2.57 -1.73 17.49
N LYS A 24 3.62 -1.87 16.67
CA LYS A 24 4.52 -0.76 16.31
C LYS A 24 3.76 0.35 15.56
N MET A 25 2.88 -0.01 14.61
CA MET A 25 2.04 0.97 13.92
C MET A 25 1.11 1.73 14.87
N ILE A 26 0.48 1.04 15.84
CA ILE A 26 -0.33 1.68 16.89
C ILE A 26 0.53 2.63 17.73
N ALA A 27 1.71 2.18 18.16
CA ALA A 27 2.63 2.97 18.99
C ALA A 27 3.17 4.21 18.27
N ALA A 28 3.27 4.19 16.93
CA ALA A 28 3.69 5.32 16.12
C ALA A 28 2.67 6.49 16.11
N LYS A 29 1.42 6.25 16.54
CA LYS A 29 0.34 7.25 16.68
C LYS A 29 0.06 8.09 15.42
N LYS A 30 0.36 7.55 14.25
CA LYS A 30 0.08 8.18 12.96
C LYS A 30 -1.38 7.95 12.55
N ASP A 31 -1.95 8.90 11.82
CA ASP A 31 -3.38 8.85 11.42
C ASP A 31 -3.65 7.76 10.40
N VAL A 32 -2.76 7.65 9.41
CA VAL A 32 -2.69 6.56 8.42
C VAL A 32 -1.25 6.09 8.38
N ILE A 33 -1.04 4.80 8.60
CA ILE A 33 0.26 4.15 8.52
C ILE A 33 0.13 2.76 7.90
N SER A 34 1.09 2.36 7.08
CA SER A 34 1.13 1.00 6.51
C SER A 34 2.52 0.39 6.61
N VAL A 35 2.60 -0.93 6.41
CA VAL A 35 3.86 -1.63 6.13
C VAL A 35 3.86 -1.93 4.62
N PRO A 36 4.68 -1.24 3.81
CA PRO A 36 4.73 -1.47 2.37
C PRO A 36 5.26 -2.86 2.05
N TYR A 37 4.59 -3.57 1.16
CA TYR A 37 4.97 -4.91 0.71
C TYR A 37 5.55 -4.90 -0.70
N PRO A 38 6.41 -5.88 -1.04
CA PRO A 38 6.93 -5.99 -2.39
C PRO A 38 5.83 -6.36 -3.38
N LEU A 39 5.92 -5.83 -4.60
CA LEU A 39 5.06 -6.23 -5.71
C LEU A 39 5.32 -7.70 -6.10
N LYS A 40 4.30 -8.37 -6.67
CA LYS A 40 4.41 -9.75 -7.18
C LYS A 40 5.15 -9.84 -8.52
N ASN A 41 6.30 -9.18 -8.60
CA ASN A 41 7.20 -9.22 -9.75
C ASN A 41 8.65 -9.04 -9.27
N LEU A 42 9.58 -9.44 -10.12
CA LEU A 42 11.01 -9.21 -9.91
C LEU A 42 11.48 -8.19 -10.94
N ASP A 43 12.09 -7.09 -10.48
CA ASP A 43 12.65 -6.06 -11.35
C ASP A 43 14.04 -6.44 -11.85
N TRP A 44 14.05 -7.38 -12.80
CA TRP A 44 15.28 -7.86 -13.44
C TRP A 44 16.05 -6.76 -14.17
N LYS A 45 15.35 -5.74 -14.68
CA LYS A 45 15.99 -4.61 -15.38
C LYS A 45 16.84 -3.80 -14.41
N THR A 46 16.25 -3.32 -13.30
CA THR A 46 17.00 -2.58 -12.28
C THR A 46 18.09 -3.43 -11.64
N ALA A 47 17.81 -4.72 -11.42
CA ALA A 47 18.81 -5.66 -10.92
C ALA A 47 20.03 -5.74 -11.85
N TRP A 48 19.81 -5.91 -13.16
CA TRP A 48 20.87 -5.95 -14.16
C TRP A 48 21.69 -4.65 -14.20
N GLU A 49 21.03 -3.49 -14.22
CA GLU A 49 21.68 -2.18 -14.21
C GLU A 49 22.55 -1.97 -12.94
N LYS A 50 22.06 -2.39 -11.77
CA LYS A 50 22.81 -2.28 -10.51
C LYS A 50 24.01 -3.24 -10.45
N ILE A 51 23.91 -4.42 -11.06
CA ILE A 51 25.04 -5.35 -11.21
C ILE A 51 26.12 -4.69 -12.09
N GLN A 52 25.75 -4.20 -13.27
CA GLN A 52 26.70 -3.57 -14.20
C GLN A 52 27.39 -2.34 -13.62
N THR A 53 26.71 -1.59 -12.77
CA THR A 53 27.27 -0.40 -12.09
C THR A 53 28.02 -0.73 -10.79
N GLY A 54 28.19 -2.01 -10.44
CA GLY A 54 28.94 -2.44 -9.24
C GLY A 54 28.24 -2.11 -7.91
N LYS A 55 26.94 -1.80 -7.95
CA LYS A 55 26.14 -1.46 -6.75
C LYS A 55 25.69 -2.71 -5.97
N ILE A 56 25.76 -3.88 -6.59
CA ILE A 56 25.42 -5.17 -5.99
C ILE A 56 26.70 -5.89 -5.58
N LYS A 57 26.85 -6.19 -4.28
CA LYS A 57 28.06 -6.84 -3.73
C LYS A 57 27.89 -8.32 -3.44
N ASN A 58 26.65 -8.79 -3.29
CA ASN A 58 26.31 -10.16 -2.91
C ASN A 58 24.83 -10.45 -3.24
N GLU A 59 24.41 -11.70 -3.01
CA GLU A 59 23.03 -12.18 -3.18
C GLU A 59 22.01 -11.37 -2.36
N HIS A 60 22.36 -10.95 -1.15
CA HIS A 60 21.48 -10.17 -0.28
C HIS A 60 21.18 -8.78 -0.89
N ASP A 61 22.20 -8.11 -1.44
CA ASP A 61 22.03 -6.86 -2.15
C ASP A 61 21.18 -7.05 -3.41
N LEU A 62 21.41 -8.13 -4.17
CA LEU A 62 20.62 -8.44 -5.36
C LEU A 62 19.13 -8.60 -5.00
N GLN A 63 18.84 -9.42 -3.99
CA GLN A 63 17.46 -9.68 -3.56
C GLN A 63 16.78 -8.42 -3.00
N TYR A 64 17.37 -7.80 -1.98
CA TYR A 64 16.66 -6.79 -1.18
C TYR A 64 16.86 -5.35 -1.65
N LYS A 65 17.91 -5.04 -2.43
CA LYS A 65 18.15 -3.69 -2.95
C LYS A 65 17.80 -3.52 -4.42
N ALA A 66 17.57 -4.62 -5.15
CA ALA A 66 17.48 -4.57 -6.61
C ALA A 66 16.21 -5.23 -7.16
N LEU A 67 15.88 -6.45 -6.72
CA LEU A 67 14.77 -7.22 -7.32
C LEU A 67 13.39 -6.77 -6.84
N TYR A 68 13.24 -6.37 -5.58
CA TYR A 68 11.93 -5.96 -5.05
C TYR A 68 11.60 -4.51 -5.34
N GLN A 69 10.38 -4.29 -5.83
CA GLN A 69 9.75 -2.98 -5.98
C GLN A 69 8.62 -2.85 -4.97
N TYR A 70 8.38 -1.63 -4.48
CA TYR A 70 7.34 -1.33 -3.51
C TYR A 70 6.36 -0.30 -4.08
N PRO A 71 5.04 -0.49 -3.95
CA PRO A 71 4.04 0.45 -4.44
C PRO A 71 3.85 1.61 -3.45
N LEU A 72 4.86 2.46 -3.28
CA LEU A 72 4.79 3.65 -2.45
C LEU A 72 5.33 4.87 -3.20
N LYS A 73 4.89 6.07 -2.80
CA LYS A 73 5.41 7.32 -3.35
C LYS A 73 5.84 8.24 -2.23
N LEU A 74 7.00 8.84 -2.38
CA LEU A 74 7.55 9.82 -1.43
C LEU A 74 7.18 11.24 -1.85
N PRO A 75 7.08 12.19 -0.90
CA PRO A 75 6.95 13.61 -1.24
C PRO A 75 8.22 14.14 -1.91
N ASN A 76 9.40 13.67 -1.47
CA ASN A 76 10.70 13.98 -2.03
C ASN A 76 11.62 12.75 -1.89
N GLU A 77 12.15 12.23 -3.00
CA GLU A 77 13.03 11.05 -2.99
C GLU A 77 14.47 11.39 -2.58
N GLN A 78 14.86 12.67 -2.67
CA GLN A 78 16.19 13.14 -2.30
C GLN A 78 16.30 13.54 -0.83
N ASP A 79 15.16 13.67 -0.13
CA ASP A 79 15.09 14.11 1.26
C ASP A 79 14.11 13.23 2.05
N ILE A 80 14.62 12.12 2.57
CA ILE A 80 13.86 11.13 3.33
C ILE A 80 14.28 11.22 4.79
N THR A 81 13.36 11.73 5.62
CA THR A 81 13.54 11.70 7.09
C THR A 81 12.90 10.44 7.66
N ILE A 82 13.69 9.65 8.39
CA ILE A 82 13.23 8.45 9.09
C ILE A 82 13.19 8.74 10.59
N GLU A 83 12.01 8.66 11.18
CA GLU A 83 11.80 8.84 12.63
C GLU A 83 11.27 7.55 13.23
N ASN A 84 12.03 6.91 14.12
CA ASN A 84 11.64 5.64 14.77
C ASN A 84 11.19 4.57 13.77
N GLY A 85 11.85 4.49 12.61
CA GLY A 85 11.53 3.53 11.55
C GLY A 85 10.32 3.90 10.69
N VAL A 86 9.75 5.10 10.85
CA VAL A 86 8.60 5.60 10.10
C VAL A 86 9.02 6.74 9.17
N ILE A 87 8.45 6.77 7.96
CA ILE A 87 8.61 7.86 6.99
C ILE A 87 7.26 8.45 6.58
N GLU A 88 7.24 9.71 6.15
CA GLU A 88 6.08 10.31 5.49
C GLU A 88 6.02 9.88 4.01
N VAL A 89 4.83 9.52 3.54
CA VAL A 89 4.59 9.10 2.15
C VAL A 89 3.39 9.86 1.58
N THR A 90 3.38 10.04 0.26
CA THR A 90 2.19 10.57 -0.44
C THR A 90 1.19 9.48 -0.77
N HIS A 91 1.67 8.25 -1.00
CA HIS A 91 0.83 7.10 -1.32
C HIS A 91 1.44 5.84 -0.70
N SER A 92 0.58 5.01 -0.12
CA SER A 92 0.95 3.74 0.49
C SER A 92 -0.14 2.70 0.19
N PRO A 93 0.21 1.41 0.05
CA PRO A 93 -0.75 0.38 -0.29
C PRO A 93 -1.55 -0.07 0.93
N THR A 94 -2.79 -0.54 0.70
CA THR A 94 -3.73 -0.95 1.76
C THR A 94 -3.49 -2.35 2.30
N GLY A 95 -2.71 -3.21 1.63
CA GLY A 95 -2.58 -4.62 2.02
C GLY A 95 -2.06 -4.89 3.44
N CYS A 96 -1.39 -3.93 4.08
CA CYS A 96 -1.21 -3.91 5.53
C CYS A 96 -1.23 -2.46 6.02
N MET A 97 -2.43 -1.91 6.24
CA MET A 97 -2.64 -0.50 6.58
C MET A 97 -3.52 -0.31 7.81
N LEU A 98 -3.06 0.51 8.75
CA LEU A 98 -3.80 0.92 9.93
C LEU A 98 -4.25 2.38 9.78
N ILE A 99 -5.56 2.60 9.97
CA ILE A 99 -6.22 3.89 9.81
C ILE A 99 -6.94 4.22 11.11
N LYS A 100 -6.68 5.38 11.72
CA LYS A 100 -7.47 5.82 12.88
C LYS A 100 -8.92 6.09 12.46
N ARG A 101 -9.87 5.77 13.33
CA ARG A 101 -11.30 6.05 13.12
C ARG A 101 -11.55 7.52 12.73
N GLU A 102 -10.87 8.45 13.38
CA GLU A 102 -11.03 9.89 13.13
C GLU A 102 -10.72 10.29 11.68
N VAL A 103 -9.88 9.53 10.96
CA VAL A 103 -9.60 9.76 9.53
C VAL A 103 -10.87 9.57 8.72
N ILE A 104 -11.55 8.43 8.92
CA ILE A 104 -12.80 8.12 8.22
C ILE A 104 -13.87 9.15 8.57
N GLU A 105 -13.99 9.54 9.84
CA GLU A 105 -14.95 10.56 10.28
C GLU A 105 -14.69 11.93 9.66
N LYS A 106 -13.42 12.36 9.57
CA LYS A 106 -13.03 13.61 8.90
C LYS A 106 -13.31 13.53 7.40
N MET A 107 -13.02 12.41 6.76
CA MET A 107 -13.29 12.21 5.34
C MET A 107 -14.79 12.18 5.03
N ILE A 108 -15.63 11.56 5.87
CA ILE A 108 -17.10 11.61 5.72
C ILE A 108 -17.61 13.05 5.74
N LYS A 109 -17.10 13.88 6.66
CA LYS A 109 -17.49 15.29 6.75
C LYS A 109 -17.02 16.11 5.54
N ALA A 110 -15.82 15.82 5.04
CA ALA A 110 -15.22 16.55 3.93
C ALA A 110 -15.75 16.11 2.55
N TYR A 111 -16.25 14.87 2.43
CA TYR A 111 -16.71 14.27 1.19
C TYR A 111 -18.16 13.76 1.28
N PRO A 112 -19.15 14.65 1.56
CA PRO A 112 -20.54 14.24 1.63
C PRO A 112 -21.05 13.63 0.30
N GLU A 113 -20.48 14.05 -0.83
CA GLU A 113 -20.82 13.53 -2.16
C GLU A 113 -20.38 12.07 -2.40
N LYS A 114 -19.55 11.52 -1.52
CA LYS A 114 -19.15 10.10 -1.57
C LYS A 114 -20.13 9.18 -0.85
N GLU A 115 -21.22 9.70 -0.28
CA GLU A 115 -22.27 8.87 0.30
C GLU A 115 -22.92 7.99 -0.77
N ILE A 116 -23.05 6.70 -0.47
CA ILE A 116 -23.74 5.73 -1.31
C ILE A 116 -25.13 5.47 -0.71
N ILE A 117 -26.17 5.92 -1.42
CA ILE A 117 -27.56 5.61 -1.06
C ILE A 117 -27.93 4.25 -1.64
N GLN A 118 -27.60 3.18 -0.90
CA GLN A 118 -28.04 1.83 -1.23
C GLN A 118 -29.08 1.34 -0.22
N LYS A 119 -30.30 1.08 -0.71
CA LYS A 119 -31.37 0.49 0.09
C LYS A 119 -31.15 -1.00 0.21
N THR A 120 -31.21 -1.51 1.44
CA THR A 120 -31.17 -2.95 1.73
C THR A 120 -32.42 -3.37 2.47
N ILE A 121 -32.83 -4.62 2.30
CA ILE A 121 -33.95 -5.19 3.07
C ILE A 121 -33.39 -5.68 4.40
N ILE A 122 -33.72 -4.98 5.48
CA ILE A 122 -33.42 -5.40 6.84
C ILE A 122 -34.76 -5.67 7.53
N ASN A 123 -34.98 -6.91 7.98
CA ASN A 123 -36.23 -7.35 8.60
C ASN A 123 -37.49 -7.02 7.77
N GLY A 124 -37.43 -7.23 6.45
CA GLY A 124 -38.56 -7.00 5.54
C GLY A 124 -38.87 -5.53 5.23
N LYS A 125 -38.08 -4.56 5.73
CA LYS A 125 -38.21 -3.13 5.42
C LYS A 125 -37.04 -2.65 4.58
N MET A 126 -37.32 -1.83 3.56
CA MET A 126 -36.28 -1.10 2.84
C MET A 126 -35.72 0.00 3.74
N THR A 127 -34.46 -0.17 4.16
CA THR A 127 -33.75 0.79 5.00
C THR A 127 -32.46 1.22 4.31
N ASN A 128 -32.11 2.50 4.45
CA ASN A 128 -30.79 2.98 4.04
C ASN A 128 -29.74 2.46 5.04
N ARG A 129 -28.59 2.03 4.53
CA ARG A 129 -27.46 1.67 5.38
C ARG A 129 -26.74 2.95 5.82
N PRO A 130 -26.65 3.25 7.14
CA PRO A 130 -25.92 4.43 7.59
C PRO A 130 -24.43 4.29 7.31
N PHE A 131 -23.73 5.42 7.15
CA PHE A 131 -22.28 5.50 7.00
C PHE A 131 -21.70 4.69 5.83
N PHE A 132 -22.46 4.54 4.74
CA PHE A 132 -21.97 3.87 3.54
C PHE A 132 -21.36 4.89 2.58
N TYR A 133 -20.02 4.94 2.51
CA TYR A 133 -19.26 5.94 1.75
C TYR A 133 -18.22 5.31 0.83
N ASN A 134 -18.08 5.85 -0.37
CA ASN A 134 -17.13 5.38 -1.39
C ASN A 134 -15.73 6.02 -1.24
N LEU A 135 -15.11 5.88 -0.06
CA LEU A 135 -13.82 6.53 0.21
C LEU A 135 -12.63 5.85 -0.52
N PHE A 136 -12.75 4.56 -0.81
CA PHE A 136 -11.76 3.73 -1.51
C PHE A 136 -12.08 3.56 -3.00
N ASP A 137 -12.86 4.47 -3.61
CA ASP A 137 -13.04 4.43 -5.06
C ASP A 137 -11.73 4.75 -5.79
N THR A 138 -11.62 4.31 -7.04
CA THR A 138 -10.54 4.74 -7.93
C THR A 138 -10.64 6.24 -8.23
N ASP A 139 -9.59 6.83 -8.79
CA ASP A 139 -9.60 8.24 -9.23
C ASP A 139 -9.03 8.35 -10.64
N PHE A 140 -9.74 9.03 -11.53
CA PHE A 140 -9.30 9.29 -12.90
C PHE A 140 -9.29 10.79 -13.18
N ASP A 141 -8.13 11.33 -13.51
CA ASP A 141 -7.96 12.72 -13.92
C ASP A 141 -8.06 12.81 -15.46
N PRO A 142 -9.15 13.37 -16.01
CA PRO A 142 -9.35 13.43 -17.46
C PRO A 142 -8.41 14.43 -18.15
N VAL A 143 -7.86 15.41 -17.41
CA VAL A 143 -6.94 16.42 -17.96
C VAL A 143 -5.54 15.83 -18.08
N LYS A 144 -5.04 15.19 -17.02
CA LYS A 144 -3.71 14.54 -17.01
C LYS A 144 -3.72 13.16 -17.66
N LYS A 145 -4.92 12.60 -17.92
CA LYS A 145 -5.12 11.21 -18.36
C LYS A 145 -4.43 10.21 -17.44
N SER A 146 -4.48 10.46 -16.14
CA SER A 146 -3.86 9.62 -15.12
C SER A 146 -4.91 8.90 -14.28
N TYR A 147 -4.62 7.64 -13.95
CA TYR A 147 -5.44 6.79 -13.11
C TYR A 147 -4.74 6.48 -11.78
N LEU A 148 -5.50 6.48 -10.69
CA LEU A 148 -5.09 5.99 -9.38
C LEU A 148 -5.99 4.83 -8.96
N GLY A 149 -5.35 3.74 -8.51
CA GLY A 149 -6.03 2.64 -7.82
C GLY A 149 -6.66 3.11 -6.50
N GLU A 150 -7.52 2.28 -5.95
CA GLU A 150 -8.30 2.52 -4.72
C GLU A 150 -7.48 3.01 -3.52
N ASP A 151 -6.34 2.37 -3.27
CA ASP A 151 -5.43 2.66 -2.17
C ASP A 151 -4.79 4.05 -2.30
N PHE A 152 -4.30 4.36 -3.50
CA PHE A 152 -3.65 5.63 -3.82
C PHE A 152 -4.67 6.76 -3.90
N ALA A 153 -5.87 6.48 -4.42
CA ALA A 153 -6.98 7.42 -4.45
C ALA A 153 -7.46 7.76 -3.03
N PHE A 154 -7.54 6.77 -2.12
CA PHE A 154 -7.80 7.02 -0.70
C PHE A 154 -6.72 7.91 -0.07
N CYS A 155 -5.44 7.58 -0.26
CA CYS A 155 -4.32 8.39 0.24
C CYS A 155 -4.36 9.83 -0.30
N LYS A 156 -4.71 10.01 -1.58
CA LYS A 156 -4.90 11.33 -2.19
C LYS A 156 -6.04 12.08 -1.52
N ARG A 157 -7.22 11.49 -1.38
CA ARG A 157 -8.37 12.13 -0.71
C ARG A 157 -8.02 12.53 0.72
N TRP A 158 -7.35 11.67 1.48
CA TRP A 158 -6.92 12.04 2.83
C TRP A 158 -5.99 13.28 2.83
N ARG A 159 -5.04 13.34 1.90
CA ARG A 159 -4.13 14.49 1.77
C ARG A 159 -4.80 15.75 1.23
N ASP A 160 -5.78 15.64 0.34
CA ASP A 160 -6.51 16.78 -0.23
C ASP A 160 -7.24 17.58 0.86
N ILE A 161 -7.53 16.97 2.02
CA ILE A 161 -8.10 17.64 3.21
C ILE A 161 -7.06 17.90 4.32
N GLY A 162 -5.77 17.89 3.98
CA GLY A 162 -4.66 18.20 4.89
C GLY A 162 -4.12 17.02 5.69
N GLY A 163 -4.58 15.81 5.41
CA GLY A 163 -4.09 14.58 6.03
C GLY A 163 -2.67 14.20 5.61
N LYS A 164 -2.04 13.32 6.39
CA LYS A 164 -0.71 12.75 6.11
C LYS A 164 -0.73 11.24 6.17
N CYS A 165 -0.03 10.59 5.23
CA CYS A 165 0.17 9.14 5.19
C CYS A 165 1.61 8.81 5.61
N HIS A 166 1.79 7.65 6.24
CA HIS A 166 3.09 7.21 6.73
C HIS A 166 3.34 5.74 6.38
N ALA A 167 4.61 5.34 6.37
CA ALA A 167 5.03 3.96 6.19
C ALA A 167 6.01 3.56 7.30
N LEU A 168 5.78 2.41 7.93
CA LEU A 168 6.73 1.74 8.81
C LEU A 168 7.66 0.87 7.94
N VAL A 169 8.91 1.28 7.79
CA VAL A 169 9.85 0.72 6.79
C VAL A 169 10.91 -0.21 7.38
N THR A 170 10.79 -0.53 8.66
CA THR A 170 11.73 -1.41 9.38
C THR A 170 11.25 -2.85 9.47
N GLU A 171 9.98 -3.11 9.16
CA GLU A 171 9.40 -4.44 9.24
C GLU A 171 9.51 -5.18 7.90
N LYS A 172 9.77 -6.48 7.98
CA LYS A 172 9.66 -7.37 6.83
C LYS A 172 8.20 -7.81 6.69
N ILE A 173 7.75 -7.90 5.45
CA ILE A 173 6.40 -8.34 5.09
C ILE A 173 6.48 -9.13 3.79
N THR A 174 5.64 -10.15 3.65
CA THR A 174 5.61 -11.04 2.50
C THR A 174 4.30 -10.86 1.75
N HIS A 175 4.39 -10.63 0.44
CA HIS A 175 3.24 -10.68 -0.45
C HIS A 175 3.21 -12.05 -1.14
N VAL A 176 2.35 -12.92 -0.64
CA VAL A 176 2.23 -14.31 -1.06
C VAL A 176 1.63 -14.34 -2.46
N GLY A 177 2.40 -14.87 -3.41
CA GLY A 177 2.01 -14.95 -4.81
C GLY A 177 2.39 -16.29 -5.42
N GLU A 178 1.82 -16.55 -6.58
CA GLU A 178 2.15 -17.72 -7.39
C GLU A 178 3.31 -17.35 -8.33
N HIS A 179 4.46 -17.98 -8.15
CA HIS A 179 5.59 -17.82 -9.08
C HIS A 179 5.61 -18.97 -10.08
N GLN A 180 5.58 -18.64 -11.37
CA GLN A 180 5.68 -19.64 -12.42
C GLN A 180 7.13 -19.84 -12.83
N TYR A 181 7.61 -21.09 -12.75
CA TYR A 181 8.93 -21.49 -13.21
C TYR A 181 8.82 -22.00 -14.65
N ARG A 182 9.11 -21.13 -15.63
CA ARG A 182 9.03 -21.45 -17.05
C ARG A 182 10.36 -21.17 -17.74
N ALA A 183 10.97 -22.21 -18.29
CA ALA A 183 12.19 -22.13 -19.08
C ALA A 183 12.26 -23.31 -20.05
N SER A 184 13.16 -23.26 -21.03
CA SER A 184 13.61 -24.42 -21.79
C SER A 184 15.02 -24.78 -21.36
N PHE A 185 15.36 -26.07 -21.31
CA PHE A 185 16.77 -26.48 -21.11
C PHE A 185 17.69 -25.92 -22.21
N TRP A 186 17.13 -25.62 -23.39
CA TRP A 186 17.83 -24.92 -24.46
C TRP A 186 18.43 -23.58 -24.03
N ASP A 187 17.80 -22.87 -23.07
CA ASP A 187 18.26 -21.57 -22.59
C ASP A 187 19.58 -21.68 -21.79
N GLU A 188 19.89 -22.85 -21.22
CA GLU A 188 21.13 -23.14 -20.49
C GLU A 188 22.26 -23.61 -21.41
N LEU A 189 21.91 -24.19 -22.58
CA LEU A 189 22.89 -24.75 -23.50
C LEU A 189 23.76 -23.64 -24.10
N SER A 190 25.05 -23.69 -23.81
CA SER A 190 26.04 -22.88 -24.50
C SER A 190 26.36 -23.54 -25.83
N LYS A 191 26.33 -22.79 -26.95
CA LYS A 191 26.89 -23.30 -28.21
C LYS A 191 28.39 -23.54 -28.02
N THR A 192 28.80 -24.80 -27.96
CA THR A 192 30.16 -25.17 -28.31
C THR A 192 30.26 -25.18 -29.83
N SER A 193 30.98 -24.18 -30.35
CA SER A 193 31.24 -23.84 -31.77
C SER A 193 30.09 -23.26 -32.61
#